data_AF-A0A0C3S0N7-F1
#
_entry.id   AF-A0A0C3S0N7-F1
#
_cell.length_a   1.000
_cell.length_b   1.000
_cell.length_c   1.000
_cell.angle_alpha   90.00
_cell.angle_beta   90.00
_cell.angle_gamma   90.00
#
_symmetry.space_group_name_H-M   'P 1'
#
loop_
_entity.id
_entity.type
_entity.pdbx_description
1 polymer ?
#
loop_
_entity_poly.entity_id
_entity_poly.type
_entity_poly.pdbx_seq_one_letter_code
_entity_poly.pdbx_strand_id
1 'polypeptide(L)'
;MCTPEKKALVWSTYLNAQYQALWNIANTCDDSDEEKCRFYRAFATFEYSTSGDSANAQGTSDIVTFDEPKLVFICNHAVILTLSVKEGSLTNLSTEDGDAQAEIPLSDKQASFRMSFTRTHVTGRDSKIDDQAADHEVRMVVFDFEKATLITEHEVAVENFFRAYLQFLRLAGHHVLFGFPDFTDKKVLESLPVDYAILARTDEELEKFCREITYFNLSITQINDYVQYIQYERAEARAQEKKEALVASIVRVRWTKEATVIFDIKFGIPVVKALCPHEILFVFTLDEITQLEKNID
;
A
#
# COMPACT_ATOMS: atom_id res chain seq x y z
N MET A 1 19.25 -15.54 -10.79
CA MET A 1 18.02 -15.71 -9.95
C MET A 1 17.39 -14.35 -9.75
N CYS A 2 16.06 -14.24 -9.84
CA CYS A 2 15.34 -13.01 -9.53
C CYS A 2 15.28 -12.86 -8.00
N THR A 3 15.75 -11.75 -7.45
CA THR A 3 15.66 -11.50 -5.99
C THR A 3 14.21 -11.20 -5.60
N PRO A 4 13.80 -11.43 -4.34
CA PRO A 4 12.46 -11.06 -3.86
C PRO A 4 12.11 -9.59 -4.13
N GLU A 5 13.07 -8.68 -3.95
CA GLU A 5 12.98 -7.25 -4.29
C GLU A 5 12.61 -7.02 -5.76
N LYS A 6 13.37 -7.62 -6.68
CA LYS A 6 13.12 -7.49 -8.12
C LYS A 6 11.76 -8.05 -8.48
N LYS A 7 11.36 -9.16 -7.84
CA LYS A 7 10.03 -9.76 -8.05
C LYS A 7 8.93 -8.81 -7.58
N ALA A 8 9.04 -8.25 -6.36
CA ALA A 8 8.09 -7.30 -5.82
C ALA A 8 7.95 -6.05 -6.70
N LEU A 9 9.07 -5.49 -7.16
CA LEU A 9 9.06 -4.35 -8.07
C LEU A 9 8.35 -4.68 -9.39
N VAL A 10 8.72 -5.79 -10.03
CA VAL A 10 8.11 -6.23 -11.29
C VAL A 10 6.60 -6.45 -11.16
N TRP A 11 6.15 -7.09 -10.08
CA TRP A 11 4.72 -7.28 -9.79
C TRP A 11 4.00 -5.95 -9.56
N SER A 12 4.57 -5.06 -8.74
CA SER A 12 4.00 -3.74 -8.48
C SER A 12 3.86 -2.90 -9.75
N THR A 13 4.90 -2.89 -10.59
CA THR A 13 4.89 -2.22 -11.90
C THR A 13 3.83 -2.81 -12.83
N TYR A 14 3.73 -4.14 -12.90
CA TYR A 14 2.75 -4.80 -13.76
C TYR A 14 1.30 -4.54 -13.35
N LEU A 15 1.02 -4.52 -12.04
CA LEU A 15 -0.32 -4.22 -11.52
C LEU A 15 -0.68 -2.75 -11.75
N ASN A 16 0.26 -1.81 -11.55
CA ASN A 16 0.05 -0.40 -11.90
C ASN A 16 -0.20 -0.21 -13.41
N ALA A 17 0.54 -0.91 -14.26
CA ALA A 17 0.37 -0.83 -15.71
C ALA A 17 -1.03 -1.28 -16.17
N GLN A 18 -1.66 -2.21 -15.47
CA GLN A 18 -3.05 -2.60 -15.75
C GLN A 18 -4.02 -1.46 -15.44
N TYR A 19 -3.89 -0.79 -14.29
CA TYR A 19 -4.68 0.40 -13.98
C TYR A 19 -4.46 1.53 -14.96
N GLN A 20 -3.21 1.79 -15.35
CA GLN A 20 -2.88 2.75 -16.39
C GLN A 20 -3.56 2.42 -17.72
N ALA A 21 -3.52 1.15 -18.14
CA ALA A 21 -4.18 0.70 -19.35
C ALA A 21 -5.70 0.88 -19.28
N LEU A 22 -6.32 0.52 -18.16
CA LEU A 22 -7.76 0.70 -17.93
C LEU A 22 -8.15 2.19 -17.94
N TRP A 23 -7.33 3.06 -17.35
CA TRP A 23 -7.52 4.51 -17.40
C TRP A 23 -7.36 5.07 -18.82
N ASN A 24 -6.37 4.62 -19.58
CA ASN A 24 -6.21 5.02 -20.99
C ASN A 24 -7.42 4.59 -21.82
N ILE A 25 -7.92 3.37 -21.64
CA ILE A 25 -9.13 2.87 -22.30
C ILE A 25 -10.34 3.73 -21.91
N ALA A 26 -10.49 4.04 -20.62
CA ALA A 26 -11.56 4.87 -20.09
C ALA A 26 -11.63 6.25 -20.78
N ASN A 27 -10.47 6.85 -21.09
CA ASN A 27 -10.37 8.13 -21.80
C ASN A 27 -10.65 8.04 -23.31
N THR A 28 -10.76 6.83 -23.88
CA THR A 28 -11.02 6.63 -25.33
C THR A 28 -12.45 6.18 -25.65
N CYS A 29 -13.28 5.81 -24.66
CA CYS A 29 -14.70 5.49 -24.90
C CYS A 29 -15.42 6.77 -25.32
N ASP A 30 -16.06 6.76 -26.49
CA ASP A 30 -16.91 7.83 -26.98
C ASP A 30 -18.33 7.73 -26.40
N ASP A 31 -19.05 8.85 -26.31
CA ASP A 31 -20.34 9.00 -25.62
C ASP A 31 -21.55 8.39 -26.37
N SER A 32 -21.30 7.70 -27.49
CA SER A 32 -22.36 7.20 -28.37
C SER A 32 -23.16 5.99 -27.82
N ASP A 33 -22.65 5.27 -26.82
CA ASP A 33 -23.33 4.13 -26.15
C ASP A 33 -23.12 4.20 -24.63
N GLU A 34 -23.70 5.24 -24.02
CA GLU A 34 -23.48 5.72 -22.65
C GLU A 34 -23.63 4.62 -21.58
N GLU A 35 -24.65 3.75 -21.70
CA GLU A 35 -24.93 2.73 -20.70
C GLU A 35 -23.91 1.57 -20.72
N LYS A 36 -23.42 1.19 -21.89
CA LYS A 36 -22.42 0.10 -22.03
C LYS A 36 -21.01 0.57 -21.72
N CYS A 37 -20.68 1.83 -22.05
CA CYS A 37 -19.35 2.41 -21.78
C CYS A 37 -19.16 2.81 -20.31
N ARG A 38 -20.21 2.95 -19.50
CA ARG A 38 -20.14 3.47 -18.12
C ARG A 38 -19.06 2.80 -17.27
N PHE A 39 -18.98 1.46 -17.24
CA PHE A 39 -17.98 0.76 -16.44
C PHE A 39 -16.56 0.81 -17.03
N TYR A 40 -16.45 0.92 -18.36
CA TYR A 40 -15.15 1.12 -19.02
C TYR A 40 -14.59 2.52 -18.76
N ARG A 41 -15.46 3.53 -18.64
CA ARG A 41 -15.11 4.92 -18.32
C ARG A 41 -14.80 5.14 -16.84
N ALA A 42 -15.04 4.14 -15.98
CA ALA A 42 -15.08 4.34 -14.55
C ALA A 42 -13.79 4.86 -13.93
N PHE A 43 -12.62 4.66 -14.55
CA PHE A 43 -11.37 5.26 -14.07
C PHE A 43 -11.13 6.70 -14.52
N ALA A 44 -11.77 7.14 -15.61
CA ALA A 44 -11.59 8.49 -16.16
C ALA A 44 -12.66 9.46 -15.65
N THR A 45 -13.90 8.99 -15.52
CA THR A 45 -15.04 9.86 -15.19
C THR A 45 -16.00 9.19 -14.20
N PHE A 46 -16.54 9.98 -13.28
CA PHE A 46 -17.60 9.57 -12.36
C PHE A 46 -18.70 10.62 -12.31
N GLU A 47 -19.94 10.16 -12.49
CA GLU A 47 -21.13 10.98 -12.34
C GLU A 47 -21.68 10.78 -10.93
N TYR A 48 -21.63 11.83 -10.14
CA TYR A 48 -22.11 11.83 -8.78
C TYR A 48 -23.45 12.55 -8.70
N SER A 49 -24.47 11.84 -8.24
CA SER A 49 -25.82 12.39 -8.06
C SER A 49 -26.11 12.51 -6.58
N THR A 50 -26.42 13.72 -6.13
CA THR A 50 -26.77 14.04 -4.74
C THR A 50 -28.27 13.91 -4.45
N SER A 51 -29.07 13.49 -5.44
CA SER A 51 -30.51 13.32 -5.29
C SER A 51 -30.80 12.15 -4.33
N GLY A 52 -31.34 12.46 -3.16
CA GLY A 52 -31.99 11.46 -2.31
C GLY A 52 -33.14 10.79 -3.08
N ASP A 53 -33.51 9.57 -2.67
CA ASP A 53 -34.48 8.62 -3.26
C ASP A 53 -35.88 9.15 -3.66
N SER A 54 -36.12 10.47 -3.65
CA SER A 54 -37.34 11.06 -4.18
C SER A 54 -37.39 10.95 -5.70
N ALA A 55 -38.30 10.11 -6.19
CA ALA A 55 -38.57 9.82 -7.61
C ALA A 55 -38.94 11.06 -8.48
N ASN A 56 -38.97 12.27 -7.91
CA ASN A 56 -39.37 13.51 -8.59
C ASN A 56 -38.29 14.61 -8.57
N ALA A 57 -37.11 14.38 -7.97
CA ALA A 57 -36.02 15.35 -8.06
C ALA A 57 -35.30 15.16 -9.40
N GLN A 58 -35.39 16.15 -10.29
CA GLN A 58 -34.43 16.31 -11.40
C GLN A 58 -33.07 16.61 -10.77
N GLY A 59 -32.35 15.55 -10.39
CA GLY A 59 -31.02 15.65 -9.81
C GLY A 59 -30.05 16.21 -10.83
N THR A 60 -29.33 17.25 -10.46
CA THR A 60 -28.10 17.66 -11.16
C THR A 60 -27.04 16.60 -10.86
N SER A 61 -26.51 15.94 -11.90
CA SER A 61 -25.35 15.07 -11.76
C SER A 61 -24.09 15.89 -11.96
N ASP A 62 -23.19 15.82 -10.99
CA ASP A 62 -21.87 16.44 -11.09
C ASP A 62 -20.94 15.44 -11.79
N ILE A 63 -20.33 15.84 -12.90
CA ILE A 63 -19.37 15.02 -13.63
C ILE A 63 -17.96 15.38 -13.14
N VAL A 64 -17.25 14.38 -12.65
CA VAL A 64 -15.87 14.53 -12.16
C VAL A 64 -14.93 13.67 -12.99
N THR A 65 -13.79 14.23 -13.36
CA THR A 65 -12.74 13.56 -14.12
C THR A 65 -11.50 13.30 -13.27
N PHE A 66 -10.78 12.23 -13.55
CA PHE A 66 -9.66 11.76 -12.73
C PHE A 66 -8.37 11.61 -13.53
N ASP A 67 -7.26 11.87 -12.84
CA ASP A 67 -5.93 11.48 -13.30
C ASP A 67 -5.71 9.97 -13.15
N GLU A 68 -4.59 9.49 -13.72
CA GLU A 68 -4.17 8.09 -13.64
C GLU A 68 -4.11 7.62 -12.16
N PRO A 69 -4.85 6.55 -11.80
CA PRO A 69 -4.84 5.99 -10.45
C PRO A 69 -3.50 5.30 -10.16
N LYS A 70 -3.03 5.35 -8.91
CA LYS A 70 -1.73 4.78 -8.51
C LYS A 70 -1.87 3.78 -7.38
N LEU A 71 -1.18 2.65 -7.52
CA LEU A 71 -1.08 1.61 -6.49
C LEU A 71 0.31 1.61 -5.85
N VAL A 72 0.36 1.66 -4.52
CA VAL A 72 1.59 1.51 -3.74
C VAL A 72 1.43 0.36 -2.76
N PHE A 73 2.13 -0.75 -3.02
CA PHE A 73 2.18 -1.88 -2.10
C PHE A 73 3.06 -1.54 -0.91
N ILE A 74 2.51 -1.67 0.29
CA ILE A 74 3.21 -1.38 1.55
C ILE A 74 3.81 -2.68 2.11
N CYS A 75 3.05 -3.76 2.03
CA CYS A 75 3.48 -5.08 2.43
C CYS A 75 2.64 -6.15 1.73
N ASN A 76 2.77 -7.41 2.13
CA ASN A 76 2.04 -8.53 1.50
C ASN A 76 0.54 -8.57 1.84
N HIS A 77 0.10 -7.69 2.73
CA HIS A 77 -1.26 -7.64 3.25
C HIS A 77 -2.00 -6.34 2.91
N ALA A 78 -1.27 -5.27 2.55
CA ALA A 78 -1.83 -3.92 2.42
C ALA A 78 -1.27 -3.17 1.21
N VAL A 79 -2.17 -2.43 0.56
CA VAL A 79 -1.88 -1.55 -0.58
C VAL A 79 -2.56 -0.20 -0.38
N ILE A 80 -1.98 0.85 -0.94
CA ILE A 80 -2.56 2.18 -1.04
C ILE A 80 -3.00 2.41 -2.48
N LEU A 81 -4.27 2.75 -2.68
CA LEU A 81 -4.81 3.30 -3.92
C LEU A 81 -4.94 4.81 -3.79
N THR A 82 -4.27 5.54 -4.66
CA THR A 82 -4.37 7.00 -4.75
C THR A 82 -5.19 7.39 -5.98
N LEU A 83 -6.24 8.18 -5.75
CA LEU A 83 -7.15 8.74 -6.75
C LEU A 83 -7.02 10.27 -6.72
N SER A 84 -6.72 10.87 -7.86
CA SER A 84 -6.57 12.32 -8.01
C SER A 84 -7.63 12.86 -8.94
N VAL A 85 -8.36 13.88 -8.49
CA VAL A 85 -9.33 14.58 -9.33
C VAL A 85 -8.58 15.55 -10.22
N LYS A 86 -8.83 15.45 -11.52
CA LYS A 86 -8.31 16.37 -12.52
C LYS A 86 -9.19 17.62 -12.57
N GLU A 87 -10.49 17.44 -12.81
CA GLU A 87 -11.48 18.52 -12.93
C GLU A 87 -12.85 18.05 -12.40
N GLY A 88 -13.59 18.94 -11.77
CA GLY A 88 -14.96 18.70 -11.31
C GLY A 88 -15.29 19.49 -10.05
N SER A 89 -16.56 19.43 -9.65
CA SER A 89 -17.07 20.07 -8.45
C SER A 89 -18.20 19.23 -7.87
N LEU A 90 -18.60 19.53 -6.62
CA LEU A 90 -19.78 18.96 -5.98
C LEU A 90 -20.78 20.05 -5.68
N THR A 91 -22.03 19.81 -6.04
CA THR A 91 -23.16 20.64 -5.62
C THR A 91 -23.52 20.30 -4.18
N ASN A 92 -23.23 21.19 -3.23
CA ASN A 92 -23.62 21.00 -1.84
C ASN A 92 -25.11 21.32 -1.65
N LEU A 93 -25.91 20.29 -1.38
CA LEU A 93 -27.36 20.42 -1.13
C LEU A 93 -27.69 20.76 0.34
N SER A 94 -26.71 20.81 1.23
CA SER A 94 -26.91 20.95 2.67
C SER A 94 -26.73 22.39 3.15
N THR A 95 -27.57 23.31 2.66
CA THR A 95 -27.79 24.60 3.31
C THR A 95 -29.24 24.66 3.81
N GLU A 96 -29.43 24.41 5.11
CA GLU A 96 -30.73 24.52 5.79
C GLU A 96 -31.33 25.94 5.71
N ASP A 97 -30.53 26.94 5.34
CA ASP A 97 -30.88 28.36 5.34
C ASP A 97 -31.24 28.95 3.97
N GLY A 98 -31.64 28.14 2.98
CA GLY A 98 -32.18 28.64 1.70
C GLY A 98 -31.21 29.49 0.87
N ASP A 99 -29.95 29.55 1.28
CA ASP A 99 -28.87 30.24 0.59
C ASP A 99 -28.23 29.31 -0.46
N ALA A 100 -27.78 29.91 -1.56
CA ALA A 100 -27.42 29.26 -2.81
C ALA A 100 -26.63 27.95 -2.68
N GLN A 101 -26.92 26.98 -3.57
CA GLN A 101 -26.12 25.77 -3.78
C GLN A 101 -24.64 26.14 -3.84
N ALA A 102 -23.89 25.79 -2.80
CA ALA A 102 -22.47 26.06 -2.74
C ALA A 102 -21.74 24.98 -3.54
N GLU A 103 -21.04 25.39 -4.58
CA GLU A 103 -20.19 24.51 -5.38
C GLU A 103 -18.87 24.26 -4.63
N ILE A 104 -18.59 23.01 -4.29
CA ILE A 104 -17.33 22.59 -3.67
C ILE A 104 -16.39 22.18 -4.82
N PRO A 105 -15.34 22.96 -5.13
CA PRO A 105 -14.39 22.59 -6.18
C PRO A 105 -13.62 21.33 -5.76
N LEU A 106 -13.55 20.35 -6.66
CA LEU A 106 -12.78 19.11 -6.46
C LEU A 106 -11.43 19.12 -7.18
N SER A 107 -11.15 20.11 -8.03
CA SER A 107 -9.85 20.24 -8.68
C SER A 107 -8.70 20.18 -7.66
N ASP A 108 -7.65 19.42 -7.99
CA ASP A 108 -6.47 19.17 -7.15
C ASP A 108 -6.73 18.38 -5.86
N LYS A 109 -7.95 17.86 -5.63
CA LYS A 109 -8.22 16.96 -4.51
C LYS A 109 -7.71 15.57 -4.81
N GLN A 110 -7.09 14.95 -3.80
CA GLN A 110 -6.56 13.59 -3.88
C GLN A 110 -7.04 12.77 -2.69
N ALA A 111 -7.59 11.59 -2.94
CA ALA A 111 -7.89 10.60 -1.91
C ALA A 111 -6.87 9.46 -1.96
N SER A 112 -6.36 9.06 -0.80
CA SER A 112 -5.61 7.81 -0.67
C SER A 112 -6.37 6.83 0.22
N PHE A 113 -6.61 5.65 -0.31
CA PHE A 113 -7.29 4.56 0.37
C PHE A 113 -6.31 3.45 0.69
N ARG A 114 -6.25 3.08 1.95
CA ARG A 114 -5.58 1.89 2.40
C ARG A 114 -6.53 0.72 2.42
N MET A 115 -6.13 -0.39 1.83
CA MET A 115 -6.96 -1.60 1.79
C MET A 115 -6.10 -2.85 1.88
N SER A 116 -6.72 -3.93 2.35
CA SER A 116 -6.14 -5.26 2.22
C SER A 116 -6.34 -5.80 0.81
N PHE A 117 -5.59 -6.84 0.48
CA PHE A 117 -5.81 -7.58 -0.75
C PHE A 117 -5.57 -9.07 -0.53
N THR A 118 -6.16 -9.87 -1.39
CA THR A 118 -5.95 -11.32 -1.44
C THR A 118 -5.42 -11.71 -2.80
N ARG A 119 -4.63 -12.79 -2.83
CA ARG A 119 -4.21 -13.43 -4.07
C ARG A 119 -5.06 -14.68 -4.25
N THR A 120 -5.72 -14.79 -5.39
CA THR A 120 -6.53 -15.94 -5.77
C THR A 120 -6.15 -16.37 -7.17
N HIS A 121 -6.75 -17.43 -7.68
CA HIS A 121 -6.51 -17.90 -9.04
C HIS A 121 -7.74 -18.56 -9.64
N VAL A 122 -7.75 -18.60 -10.95
CA VAL A 122 -8.61 -19.48 -11.74
C VAL A 122 -7.73 -20.50 -12.43
N THR A 123 -8.08 -21.78 -12.28
CA THR A 123 -7.45 -22.86 -13.01
C THR A 123 -8.28 -23.21 -14.24
N GLY A 124 -7.60 -23.51 -15.34
CA GLY A 124 -8.24 -23.94 -16.58
C GLY A 124 -7.41 -25.01 -17.28
N ARG A 125 -8.05 -25.78 -18.15
CA ARG A 125 -7.37 -26.76 -18.98
C ARG A 125 -7.76 -26.53 -20.44
N ASP A 126 -6.81 -26.06 -21.24
CA ASP A 126 -6.99 -25.87 -22.67
C ASP A 126 -5.74 -26.37 -23.39
N SER A 127 -5.94 -27.34 -24.28
CA SER A 127 -4.88 -27.96 -25.08
C SER A 127 -4.26 -27.02 -26.12
N LYS A 128 -4.78 -25.80 -26.28
CA LYS A 128 -4.17 -24.76 -27.13
C LYS A 128 -3.17 -23.86 -26.40
N ILE A 129 -3.17 -23.88 -25.07
CA ILE A 129 -2.32 -23.00 -24.24
C ILE A 129 -1.00 -23.69 -23.90
N ASP A 130 -0.99 -25.03 -23.76
CA ASP A 130 0.21 -25.84 -23.59
C ASP A 130 0.02 -27.21 -24.24
N ASP A 131 1.13 -27.79 -24.70
CA ASP A 131 1.19 -29.10 -25.38
C ASP A 131 0.95 -30.27 -24.41
N GLN A 132 0.95 -30.01 -23.10
CA GLN A 132 0.70 -30.99 -22.04
C GLN A 132 -0.62 -30.68 -21.33
N ALA A 133 -1.34 -31.71 -20.88
CA ALA A 133 -2.61 -31.60 -20.18
C ALA A 133 -2.50 -30.96 -18.77
N ALA A 134 -1.52 -30.08 -18.57
CA ALA A 134 -1.27 -29.33 -17.35
C ALA A 134 -2.40 -28.32 -17.11
N ASP A 135 -2.65 -28.06 -15.83
CA ASP A 135 -3.62 -27.04 -15.41
C ASP A 135 -2.95 -25.66 -15.51
N HIS A 136 -3.54 -24.76 -16.29
CA HIS A 136 -3.11 -23.37 -16.42
C HIS A 136 -3.66 -22.55 -15.26
N GLU A 137 -2.82 -21.73 -14.65
CA GLU A 137 -3.22 -20.86 -13.55
C GLU A 137 -3.17 -19.38 -13.98
N VAL A 138 -4.33 -18.73 -13.96
CA VAL A 138 -4.41 -17.27 -14.03
C VAL A 138 -4.58 -16.74 -12.62
N ARG A 139 -3.50 -16.18 -12.08
CA ARG A 139 -3.52 -15.54 -10.76
C ARG A 139 -4.25 -14.21 -10.83
N MET A 140 -4.87 -13.82 -9.74
CA MET A 140 -5.56 -12.55 -9.56
C MET A 140 -5.21 -11.94 -8.22
N VAL A 141 -5.20 -10.63 -8.17
CA VAL A 141 -5.11 -9.82 -6.96
C VAL A 141 -6.46 -9.14 -6.78
N VAL A 142 -7.11 -9.39 -5.64
CA VAL A 142 -8.43 -8.84 -5.32
C VAL A 142 -8.28 -7.87 -4.15
N PHE A 143 -8.55 -6.60 -4.40
CA PHE A 143 -8.50 -5.53 -3.42
C PHE A 143 -9.81 -5.43 -2.63
N ASP A 144 -9.74 -5.30 -1.31
CA ASP A 144 -10.91 -5.14 -0.44
C ASP A 144 -11.36 -3.67 -0.42
N PHE A 145 -11.98 -3.22 -1.51
CA PHE A 145 -12.52 -1.85 -1.63
C PHE A 145 -13.62 -1.57 -0.59
N GLU A 146 -14.31 -2.59 -0.09
CA GLU A 146 -15.38 -2.45 0.90
C GLU A 146 -14.84 -2.00 2.26
N LYS A 147 -13.72 -2.59 2.68
CA LYS A 147 -13.07 -2.27 3.97
C LYS A 147 -11.95 -1.25 3.83
N ALA A 148 -11.90 -0.52 2.72
CA ALA A 148 -10.88 0.48 2.49
C ALA A 148 -11.01 1.66 3.46
N THR A 149 -9.90 2.01 4.09
CA THR A 149 -9.80 3.15 5.00
C THR A 149 -9.20 4.33 4.26
N LEU A 150 -9.90 5.47 4.26
CA LEU A 150 -9.36 6.73 3.75
C LEU A 150 -8.27 7.23 4.72
N ILE A 151 -7.08 7.55 4.22
CA ILE A 151 -5.94 8.03 5.02
C ILE A 151 -5.60 9.51 4.76
N THR A 152 -6.25 10.12 3.77
CA THR A 152 -6.17 11.56 3.50
C THR A 152 -7.35 12.25 4.13
N GLU A 153 -7.10 13.29 4.93
CA GLU A 153 -8.13 14.09 5.57
C GLU A 153 -8.83 15.00 4.55
N HIS A 154 -10.16 14.99 4.53
CA HIS A 154 -10.97 15.91 3.74
C HIS A 154 -12.23 16.34 4.51
N GLU A 155 -12.95 17.31 3.96
CA GLU A 155 -14.31 17.61 4.44
C GLU A 155 -15.26 16.43 4.16
N VAL A 156 -16.23 16.22 5.04
CA VAL A 156 -17.16 15.06 5.01
C VAL A 156 -17.81 14.84 3.64
N ALA A 157 -18.19 15.91 2.94
CA ALA A 157 -18.78 15.82 1.60
C ALA A 157 -17.83 15.21 0.56
N VAL A 158 -16.56 15.63 0.59
CA VAL A 158 -15.50 15.13 -0.29
C VAL A 158 -15.15 13.68 0.05
N GLU A 159 -15.10 13.33 1.35
CA GLU A 159 -14.89 11.95 1.78
C GLU A 159 -16.00 11.02 1.28
N ASN A 160 -17.26 11.43 1.43
CA ASN A 160 -18.42 10.68 0.96
C ASN A 160 -18.39 10.49 -0.56
N PHE A 161 -18.03 11.53 -1.31
CA PHE A 161 -17.83 11.45 -2.75
C PHE A 161 -16.79 10.40 -3.12
N PHE A 162 -15.60 10.44 -2.53
CA PHE A 162 -14.54 9.46 -2.85
C PHE A 162 -14.92 8.03 -2.43
N ARG A 163 -15.68 7.85 -1.34
CA ARG A 163 -16.20 6.53 -0.95
C ARG A 163 -17.23 6.00 -1.94
N ALA A 164 -18.14 6.85 -2.41
CA ALA A 164 -19.09 6.50 -3.46
C ALA A 164 -18.37 6.12 -4.76
N TYR A 165 -17.33 6.88 -5.12
CA TYR A 165 -16.50 6.58 -6.28
C TYR A 165 -15.77 5.24 -6.15
N LEU A 166 -15.17 4.96 -4.98
CA LEU A 166 -14.51 3.67 -4.74
C LEU A 166 -15.50 2.49 -4.83
N GLN A 167 -16.73 2.67 -4.32
CA GLN A 167 -17.78 1.67 -4.47
C GLN A 167 -18.18 1.47 -5.94
N PHE A 168 -18.26 2.55 -6.72
CA PHE A 168 -18.52 2.47 -8.15
C PHE A 168 -17.41 1.70 -8.89
N LEU A 169 -16.13 1.98 -8.60
CA LEU A 169 -15.01 1.21 -9.15
C LEU A 169 -15.08 -0.27 -8.80
N ARG A 170 -15.53 -0.61 -7.58
CA ARG A 170 -15.76 -2.01 -7.19
C ARG A 170 -16.83 -2.66 -8.07
N LEU A 171 -17.98 -1.99 -8.25
CA LEU A 171 -19.09 -2.48 -9.08
C LEU A 171 -18.67 -2.66 -10.55
N ALA A 172 -17.76 -1.80 -11.03
CA ALA A 172 -17.16 -1.90 -12.36
C ALA A 172 -16.15 -3.05 -12.50
N GLY A 173 -15.82 -3.77 -11.42
CA GLY A 173 -14.84 -4.87 -11.43
C GLY A 173 -13.38 -4.43 -11.30
N HIS A 174 -13.11 -3.14 -11.15
CA HIS A 174 -11.75 -2.58 -11.10
C HIS A 174 -10.96 -2.90 -9.81
N HIS A 175 -11.59 -3.61 -8.88
CA HIS A 175 -10.94 -4.12 -7.66
C HIS A 175 -10.21 -5.46 -7.90
N VAL A 176 -10.29 -6.04 -9.10
CA VAL A 176 -9.61 -7.28 -9.48
C VAL A 176 -8.58 -7.00 -10.56
N LEU A 177 -7.34 -7.40 -10.32
CA LEU A 177 -6.26 -7.36 -11.31
C LEU A 177 -5.71 -8.74 -11.59
N PHE A 178 -5.16 -8.94 -12.78
CA PHE A 178 -4.54 -10.19 -13.16
C PHE A 178 -3.07 -10.20 -12.73
N GLY A 179 -2.61 -11.33 -12.21
CA GLY A 179 -1.20 -11.60 -12.00
C GLY A 179 -0.54 -12.05 -13.30
N PHE A 180 0.78 -12.25 -13.25
CA PHE A 180 1.46 -12.91 -14.37
C PHE A 180 0.87 -14.31 -14.56
N PRO A 181 0.45 -14.67 -15.79
CA PRO A 181 -0.02 -16.01 -16.06
C PRO A 181 1.13 -17.01 -15.89
N ASP A 182 0.80 -18.19 -15.35
CA ASP A 182 1.73 -19.31 -15.20
C ASP A 182 1.24 -20.47 -16.05
N PHE A 183 1.88 -20.65 -17.21
CA PHE A 183 1.57 -21.71 -18.17
C PHE A 183 2.64 -22.81 -18.17
N THR A 184 3.47 -22.86 -17.13
CA THR A 184 4.56 -23.84 -17.07
C THR A 184 4.23 -24.94 -16.08
N ASP A 185 4.45 -26.20 -16.49
CA ASP A 185 4.25 -27.39 -15.66
C ASP A 185 5.22 -27.47 -14.44
N LYS A 186 6.11 -26.48 -14.33
CA LYS A 186 7.08 -26.35 -13.25
C LYS A 186 6.61 -25.26 -12.31
N LYS A 187 6.27 -25.66 -11.08
CA LYS A 187 6.05 -24.83 -9.87
C LYS A 187 7.23 -23.89 -9.48
N VAL A 188 8.14 -23.61 -10.39
CA VAL A 188 9.34 -22.76 -10.23
C VAL A 188 8.95 -21.32 -9.92
N LEU A 189 7.81 -20.83 -10.42
CA LEU A 189 7.31 -19.50 -10.07
C LEU A 189 6.64 -19.44 -8.69
N GLU A 190 6.12 -20.56 -8.19
CA GLU A 190 5.54 -20.70 -6.83
C GLU A 190 6.63 -20.67 -5.75
N SER A 191 7.87 -21.08 -6.05
CA SER A 191 8.88 -21.32 -5.02
C SER A 191 9.48 -20.07 -4.38
N LEU A 192 9.21 -18.87 -4.91
CA LEU A 192 9.72 -17.61 -4.37
C LEU A 192 8.55 -16.68 -4.03
N PRO A 193 8.26 -16.43 -2.74
CA PRO A 193 7.21 -15.48 -2.37
C PRO A 193 7.54 -14.08 -2.91
N VAL A 194 6.52 -13.37 -3.37
CA VAL A 194 6.63 -11.93 -3.63
C VAL A 194 6.53 -11.23 -2.29
N ASP A 195 7.59 -10.52 -1.91
CA ASP A 195 7.65 -9.76 -0.66
C ASP A 195 7.65 -8.25 -0.92
N TYR A 196 6.48 -7.64 -0.80
CA TYR A 196 6.32 -6.20 -0.99
C TYR A 196 6.85 -5.37 0.18
N ALA A 197 7.09 -5.95 1.36
CA ALA A 197 7.63 -5.19 2.49
C ALA A 197 9.06 -4.71 2.22
N ILE A 198 9.78 -5.35 1.29
CA ILE A 198 11.11 -4.90 0.87
C ILE A 198 11.03 -3.64 -0.02
N LEU A 199 9.86 -3.37 -0.62
CA LEU A 199 9.60 -2.10 -1.27
C LEU A 199 9.23 -1.00 -0.27
N ALA A 200 9.18 -1.30 1.04
CA ALA A 200 8.96 -0.30 2.06
C ALA A 200 9.92 0.87 1.83
N ARG A 201 9.32 2.05 1.74
CA ARG A 201 9.99 3.22 1.19
C ARG A 201 10.58 4.10 2.29
N THR A 202 10.84 5.37 1.97
CA THR A 202 11.42 6.31 2.91
C THR A 202 10.61 6.41 4.19
N ASP A 203 11.25 6.86 5.26
CA ASP A 203 10.58 7.09 6.54
C ASP A 203 9.38 8.04 6.41
N GLU A 204 9.47 9.03 5.52
CA GLU A 204 8.38 9.96 5.21
C GLU A 204 7.15 9.26 4.59
N GLU A 205 7.35 8.35 3.64
CA GLU A 205 6.26 7.60 3.01
C GLU A 205 5.63 6.61 3.99
N LEU A 206 6.44 5.96 4.83
CA LEU A 206 5.93 5.11 5.91
C LEU A 206 5.13 5.92 6.92
N GLU A 207 5.61 7.07 7.35
CA GLU A 207 4.84 7.96 8.22
C GLU A 207 3.55 8.41 7.54
N LYS A 208 3.56 8.72 6.25
CA LYS A 208 2.33 9.12 5.53
C LYS A 208 1.30 8.00 5.48
N PHE A 209 1.71 6.77 5.14
CA PHE A 209 0.77 5.68 4.85
C PHE A 209 0.47 4.75 6.04
N CYS A 210 1.33 4.78 7.06
CA CYS A 210 1.29 3.85 8.17
C CYS A 210 1.03 4.52 9.54
N ARG A 211 0.55 5.76 9.53
CA ARG A 211 0.03 6.44 10.73
C ARG A 211 -1.07 5.63 11.40
N GLU A 212 -1.10 5.72 12.73
CA GLU A 212 -2.18 5.22 13.59
C GLU A 212 -2.48 3.72 13.48
N ILE A 213 -1.56 2.92 12.95
CA ILE A 213 -1.69 1.46 12.97
C ILE A 213 -1.49 0.97 14.40
N THR A 214 -2.41 0.13 14.85
CA THR A 214 -2.19 -0.73 16.00
C THR A 214 -1.76 -2.13 15.56
N TYR A 215 -0.85 -2.74 16.31
CA TYR A 215 -0.38 -4.11 16.10
C TYR A 215 -0.81 -4.94 17.31
N PHE A 216 -1.67 -5.94 17.11
CA PHE A 216 -2.31 -6.69 18.21
C PHE A 216 -2.97 -5.79 19.28
N ASN A 217 -3.66 -4.73 18.86
CA ASN A 217 -4.29 -3.73 19.73
C ASN A 217 -3.32 -2.91 20.60
N LEU A 218 -2.01 -2.96 20.31
CA LEU A 218 -1.02 -2.10 20.92
C LEU A 218 -0.65 -0.98 19.94
N SER A 219 -0.49 0.24 20.46
CA SER A 219 0.07 1.31 19.67
C SER A 219 1.57 1.06 19.45
N ILE A 220 2.09 1.55 18.31
CA ILE A 220 3.52 1.43 18.03
C ILE A 220 4.37 2.17 19.06
N THR A 221 3.85 3.27 19.61
CA THR A 221 4.48 3.96 20.74
C THR A 221 4.64 3.05 21.95
N GLN A 222 3.58 2.33 22.36
CA GLN A 222 3.67 1.40 23.50
C GLN A 222 4.68 0.28 23.27
N ILE A 223 4.76 -0.24 22.04
CA ILE A 223 5.74 -1.26 21.67
C ILE A 223 7.16 -0.68 21.76
N ASN A 224 7.37 0.52 21.23
CA ASN A 224 8.67 1.19 21.28
C ASN A 224 9.11 1.53 22.71
N ASP A 225 8.20 2.02 23.54
CA ASP A 225 8.47 2.30 24.96
C ASP A 225 8.92 1.02 25.68
N TYR A 226 8.24 -0.10 25.41
CA TYR A 226 8.58 -1.39 26.00
C TYR A 226 9.93 -1.92 25.49
N VAL A 227 10.20 -1.81 24.19
CA VAL A 227 11.50 -2.17 23.61
C VAL A 227 12.62 -1.34 24.24
N GLN A 228 12.43 -0.02 24.35
CA GLN A 228 13.38 0.88 24.98
C GLN A 228 13.63 0.51 26.45
N TYR A 229 12.58 0.21 27.22
CA TYR A 229 12.68 -0.23 28.60
C TYR A 229 13.51 -1.52 28.74
N ILE A 230 13.22 -2.56 27.95
CA ILE A 230 14.00 -3.81 27.97
C ILE A 230 15.47 -3.55 27.66
N GLN A 231 15.76 -2.69 26.70
CA GLN A 231 17.14 -2.38 26.32
C GLN A 231 17.87 -1.66 27.45
N TYR A 232 17.21 -0.70 28.12
CA TYR A 232 17.79 0.01 29.25
C TYR A 232 18.11 -0.94 30.41
N GLU A 233 17.18 -1.80 30.83
CA GLU A 233 17.43 -2.76 31.91
C GLU A 233 18.58 -3.71 31.60
N ARG A 234 18.68 -4.18 30.35
CA ARG A 234 19.79 -5.05 29.92
C ARG A 234 21.12 -4.32 29.89
N ALA A 235 21.13 -3.06 29.47
CA ALA A 235 22.34 -2.24 29.48
C ALA A 235 22.82 -1.97 30.91
N GLU A 236 21.90 -1.67 31.83
CA GLU A 236 22.20 -1.46 33.25
C GLU A 236 22.78 -2.73 33.90
N ALA A 237 22.14 -3.89 33.69
CA ALA A 237 22.64 -5.17 34.22
C ALA A 237 24.05 -5.49 33.72
N ARG A 238 24.36 -5.24 32.44
CA ARG A 238 25.71 -5.43 31.88
C ARG A 238 26.73 -4.44 32.44
N ALA A 239 26.34 -3.18 32.64
CA ALA A 239 27.21 -2.15 33.20
C ALA A 239 27.62 -2.52 34.63
N GLN A 240 26.69 -3.01 35.44
CA GLN A 240 26.95 -3.50 36.80
C GLN A 240 27.92 -4.70 36.81
N GLU A 241 27.77 -5.64 35.87
CA GLU A 241 28.62 -6.84 35.78
C GLU A 241 30.06 -6.50 35.34
N LYS A 242 30.22 -5.60 34.36
CA LYS A 242 31.53 -5.32 33.73
C LYS A 242 32.25 -4.08 34.25
N LYS A 243 31.63 -3.29 35.13
CA LYS A 243 32.11 -1.94 35.53
C LYS A 243 32.39 -1.03 34.32
N GLU A 244 31.72 -1.29 33.21
CA GLU A 244 31.79 -0.45 32.02
C GLU A 244 30.76 0.69 32.16
N ALA A 245 31.00 1.83 31.51
CA ALA A 245 29.96 2.86 31.37
C ALA A 245 28.70 2.24 30.76
N LEU A 246 27.52 2.79 31.05
CA LEU A 246 26.24 2.29 30.55
C LEU A 246 26.20 2.41 29.01
N VAL A 247 26.75 1.41 28.31
CA VAL A 247 26.84 1.45 26.86
C VAL A 247 25.50 0.97 26.32
N ALA A 248 24.72 1.89 25.77
CA ALA A 248 23.51 1.62 25.00
C ALA A 248 23.80 0.89 23.66
N SER A 249 24.87 0.08 23.57
CA SER A 249 25.23 -0.68 22.38
C SER A 249 24.63 -2.09 22.48
N ILE A 250 23.78 -2.44 21.51
CA ILE A 250 23.04 -3.71 21.54
C ILE A 250 23.96 -4.91 21.27
N VAL A 251 24.91 -4.80 20.32
CA VAL A 251 25.74 -5.93 19.89
C VAL A 251 27.13 -5.47 19.43
N ARG A 252 28.19 -5.93 20.12
CA ARG A 252 29.56 -5.90 19.59
C ARG A 252 29.81 -7.17 18.79
N VAL A 253 29.79 -7.08 17.46
CA VAL A 253 30.04 -8.23 16.57
C VAL A 253 31.52 -8.28 16.18
N ARG A 254 32.26 -9.29 16.65
CA ARG A 254 33.59 -9.59 16.13
C ARG A 254 33.47 -10.52 14.94
N TRP A 255 33.68 -10.00 13.73
CA TRP A 255 33.70 -10.84 12.53
C TRP A 255 35.13 -11.26 12.21
N THR A 256 35.43 -12.56 12.29
CA THR A 256 36.70 -13.12 11.83
C THR A 256 36.42 -14.19 10.79
N LYS A 257 36.33 -13.80 9.51
CA LYS A 257 36.23 -14.78 8.42
C LYS A 257 37.59 -15.14 7.83
N GLU A 258 38.56 -14.24 7.87
CA GLU A 258 39.97 -14.43 7.47
C GLU A 258 40.82 -13.14 7.63
N ALA A 259 40.26 -12.03 8.12
CA ALA A 259 40.90 -10.72 8.14
C ALA A 259 41.45 -10.32 9.52
N THR A 260 42.58 -9.60 9.50
CA THR A 260 43.27 -8.90 10.59
C THR A 260 42.48 -7.76 11.24
N VAL A 261 41.19 -7.62 10.90
CA VAL A 261 40.37 -6.45 11.22
C VAL A 261 39.20 -6.87 12.10
N ILE A 262 39.10 -6.25 13.28
CA ILE A 262 37.98 -6.43 14.20
C ILE A 262 37.12 -5.18 14.12
N PHE A 263 35.82 -5.32 13.87
CA PHE A 263 34.89 -4.19 13.98
C PHE A 263 34.23 -4.16 15.34
N ASP A 264 34.06 -2.97 15.88
CA ASP A 264 33.17 -2.66 16.98
C ASP A 264 32.00 -1.87 16.43
N ILE A 265 30.81 -2.45 16.50
CA ILE A 265 29.60 -1.85 15.93
C ILE A 265 28.69 -1.47 17.08
N LYS A 266 28.26 -0.22 17.11
CA LYS A 266 27.28 0.29 18.05
C LYS A 266 25.98 0.53 17.32
N PHE A 267 24.94 -0.16 17.77
CA PHE A 267 23.58 0.10 17.35
C PHE A 267 22.89 1.03 18.35
N GLY A 268 22.09 1.96 17.84
CA GLY A 268 21.14 2.73 18.63
C GLY A 268 19.96 1.88 19.07
N ILE A 269 19.05 2.48 19.85
CA ILE A 269 17.84 1.82 20.34
C ILE A 269 17.00 1.39 19.12
N PRO A 270 16.59 0.11 19.02
CA PRO A 270 15.85 -0.31 17.86
C PRO A 270 14.43 0.23 17.93
N VAL A 271 13.89 0.60 16.77
CA VAL A 271 12.57 1.19 16.65
C VAL A 271 11.69 0.24 15.85
N VAL A 272 10.52 -0.06 16.41
CA VAL A 272 9.44 -0.76 15.73
C VAL A 272 8.63 0.25 14.93
N LYS A 273 8.38 -0.06 13.66
CA LYS A 273 7.42 0.64 12.80
C LYS A 273 6.35 -0.36 12.35
N ALA A 274 5.10 0.04 12.24
CA ALA A 274 4.07 -0.82 11.65
C ALA A 274 3.99 -0.57 10.14
N LEU A 275 3.93 -1.64 9.36
CA LEU A 275 3.52 -1.58 7.95
C LEU A 275 2.03 -1.82 7.83
N CYS A 276 1.48 -2.75 8.61
CA CYS A 276 0.07 -3.03 8.72
C CYS A 276 -0.28 -3.71 10.06
N PRO A 277 -1.58 -3.95 10.34
CA PRO A 277 -1.98 -4.63 11.57
C PRO A 277 -1.39 -6.05 11.74
N HIS A 278 -0.80 -6.62 10.68
CA HIS A 278 -0.19 -7.96 10.67
C HIS A 278 1.32 -7.94 10.50
N GLU A 279 1.94 -6.78 10.28
CA GLU A 279 3.34 -6.73 9.86
C GLU A 279 4.03 -5.47 10.37
N ILE A 280 5.18 -5.68 11.00
CA ILE A 280 6.01 -4.64 11.59
C ILE A 280 7.43 -4.73 11.04
N LEU A 281 8.11 -3.59 10.99
CA LEU A 281 9.55 -3.48 10.76
C LEU A 281 10.24 -3.27 12.10
N PHE A 282 11.32 -4.02 12.32
CA PHE A 282 12.22 -3.80 13.43
C PHE A 282 13.48 -3.13 12.91
N VAL A 283 13.60 -1.83 13.13
CA VAL A 283 14.64 -0.97 12.56
C VAL A 283 15.78 -0.84 13.54
N PHE A 284 16.97 -1.26 13.13
CA PHE A 284 18.21 -1.06 13.87
C PHE A 284 19.00 0.09 13.25
N THR A 285 19.20 1.16 14.00
CA THR A 285 20.08 2.26 13.59
C THR A 285 21.51 1.92 13.96
N LEU A 286 22.43 2.11 13.03
CA LEU A 286 23.88 2.02 13.27
C LEU A 286 24.36 3.39 13.74
N ASP A 287 24.81 3.49 14.99
CA ASP A 287 25.29 4.75 15.57
C ASP A 287 26.79 4.95 15.29
N GLU A 288 27.58 3.88 15.44
CA GLU A 288 29.04 3.93 15.33
C GLU A 288 29.58 2.61 14.76
N ILE A 289 30.61 2.71 13.92
CA ILE A 289 31.40 1.56 13.47
C ILE A 289 32.87 1.94 13.65
N THR A 290 33.56 1.23 14.52
CA THR A 290 34.97 1.47 14.83
C THR A 290 35.80 0.26 14.43
N GLN A 291 36.82 0.49 13.62
CA GLN A 291 37.78 -0.52 13.23
C GLN A 291 38.88 -0.64 14.30
N LEU A 292 39.10 -1.83 14.83
CA LEU A 292 40.17 -2.16 15.75
C LEU A 292 41.29 -2.86 14.98
N GLU A 293 42.46 -2.23 14.94
CA GLU A 293 43.68 -2.85 14.42
C GLU A 293 44.21 -3.86 15.43
N LYS A 294 44.57 -5.05 14.95
CA LYS A 294 45.22 -6.06 15.77
C LYS A 294 46.69 -5.68 15.89
N ASN A 295 47.14 -5.20 17.05
CA ASN A 295 48.58 -5.14 17.35
C ASN A 295 49.10 -6.59 17.35
N ILE A 296 49.86 -6.94 16.32
CA ILE A 296 50.58 -8.20 16.24
C ILE A 296 51.91 -7.94 16.95
N ASP A 297 52.00 -8.34 18.22
CA ASP A 297 53.27 -8.53 18.93
C ASP A 297 53.88 -9.88 18.56
#